data_AF-A0AA40FR65-F1
#
_entry.id   AF-A0AA40FR65-F1
#
_cell.length_a   1.000
_cell.length_b   1.000
_cell.length_c   1.000
_cell.angle_alpha   90.00
_cell.angle_beta   90.00
_cell.angle_gamma   90.00
#
_symmetry.space_group_name_H-M   'P 1'
#
loop_
_entity.id
_entity.type
_entity.pdbx_description
1 polymer ?
#
loop_
_entity_poly.entity_id
_entity_poly.type
_entity_poly.pdbx_seq_one_letter_code
_entity_poly.pdbx_strand_id
1 'polypeptide(L)'
;MSKPNFEQTLEDILEKNLPQEELTEVKRLLYGRELDFLFLPKWNGNQDLDVQGYVMGGSVVEELRPPRIVRVGLIQHSIVLPTTEPLKKQRNALHLKIQKYVDYAATCGVNVLCLQEAWAMPFAFCTREKYPWCEFAEDAENGPTVILMSELAQRHGIVIICPILERDSANGDTLWNTSVVIEKDGTVIGKQRKNHIPRVGDFNESTYYMEGNTGHPVFETSFGRIAINICYGRHHPQNWMMFGLNGAEIVFNPSATTSHTSEPLWSIEARNAAIANSYYTCAINRVGTEQFPNEFTSGDGAPAHHDFGHFYGSSYITAPDGTRTPGLSRSKDGLLVCELDLNLCRQMKDFWCLRMTQRLDLYARELNEYVQNNLIPQQKHMKQQEKDSKKQ
;
A
#
# COMPACT_ATOMS: atom_id res chain seq x y z
N MET A 1 14.83 8.55 24.51
CA MET A 1 13.71 9.22 23.80
C MET A 1 12.42 8.86 24.54
N SER A 2 11.47 9.79 24.66
CA SER A 2 10.13 9.49 25.17
C SER A 2 9.44 8.43 24.30
N LYS A 3 8.58 7.59 24.88
CA LYS A 3 7.76 6.66 24.08
C LYS A 3 6.89 7.48 23.12
N PRO A 4 6.82 7.13 21.83
CA PRO A 4 5.96 7.82 20.87
C PRO A 4 4.50 7.76 21.33
N ASN A 5 3.81 8.90 21.28
CA ASN A 5 2.37 8.99 21.50
C ASN A 5 1.66 8.64 20.19
N PHE A 6 0.86 7.56 20.18
CA PHE A 6 0.10 7.09 19.00
C PHE A 6 -1.38 7.50 19.04
N GLU A 7 -1.82 8.24 20.06
CA GLU A 7 -3.21 8.69 20.20
C GLU A 7 -3.51 9.92 19.35
N GLN A 8 -2.49 10.73 19.02
CA GLN A 8 -2.62 11.92 18.20
C GLN A 8 -2.12 11.67 16.78
N THR A 9 -2.87 12.18 15.80
CA THR A 9 -2.40 12.29 14.40
C THR A 9 -1.45 13.48 14.25
N LEU A 10 -0.73 13.54 13.11
CA LEU A 10 0.09 14.71 12.80
C LEU A 10 -0.80 15.95 12.70
N GLU A 11 -1.97 15.80 12.09
CA GLU A 11 -2.96 16.83 11.87
C GLU A 11 -3.50 17.37 13.21
N ASP A 12 -3.85 16.50 14.16
CA ASP A 12 -4.27 16.93 15.52
C ASP A 12 -3.19 17.78 16.19
N ILE A 13 -1.92 17.42 16.02
CA ILE A 13 -0.79 18.16 16.59
C ILE A 13 -0.66 19.52 15.92
N LEU A 14 -0.75 19.59 14.59
CA LEU A 14 -0.63 20.86 13.86
C LEU A 14 -1.80 21.80 14.18
N GLU A 15 -3.04 21.30 14.12
CA GLU A 15 -4.26 22.08 14.34
C GLU A 15 -4.37 22.62 15.76
N LYS A 16 -3.90 21.85 16.75
CA LYS A 16 -3.90 22.28 18.15
C LYS A 16 -2.87 23.37 18.45
N ASN A 17 -1.76 23.41 17.71
CA ASN A 17 -0.58 24.20 18.11
C ASN A 17 -0.24 25.35 17.15
N LEU A 18 -0.85 25.44 15.97
CA LEU A 18 -0.56 26.49 14.99
C LEU A 18 -1.73 27.47 14.83
N PRO A 19 -1.47 28.79 14.72
CA PRO A 19 -2.47 29.76 14.27
C PRO A 19 -3.01 29.41 12.87
N GLN A 20 -4.25 29.80 12.56
CA GLN A 20 -4.92 29.42 11.31
C GLN A 20 -4.13 29.79 10.04
N GLU A 21 -3.48 30.96 10.02
CA GLU A 21 -2.68 31.42 8.86
C GLU A 21 -1.44 30.53 8.65
N GLU A 22 -0.70 30.25 9.72
CA GLU A 22 0.47 29.35 9.67
C GLU A 22 0.06 27.92 9.36
N LEU A 23 -1.04 27.44 9.94
CA LEU A 23 -1.59 26.12 9.67
C LEU A 23 -1.94 25.95 8.19
N THR A 24 -2.52 26.97 7.56
CA THR A 24 -2.86 26.96 6.14
C THR A 24 -1.61 26.81 5.28
N GLU A 25 -0.56 27.58 5.58
CA GLU A 25 0.71 27.50 4.84
C GLU A 25 1.44 26.16 5.07
N VAL A 26 1.46 25.68 6.32
CA VAL A 26 2.01 24.36 6.65
C VAL A 26 1.25 23.25 5.92
N LYS A 27 -0.09 23.32 5.88
CA LYS A 27 -0.90 22.33 5.15
C LYS A 27 -0.63 22.38 3.65
N ARG A 28 -0.46 23.56 3.06
CA ARG A 28 -0.07 23.71 1.65
C ARG A 28 1.28 23.05 1.36
N LEU A 29 2.28 23.24 2.21
CA LEU A 29 3.61 22.66 2.03
C LEU A 29 3.61 21.13 2.26
N LEU A 30 2.95 20.65 3.32
CA LEU A 30 2.96 19.24 3.70
C LEU A 30 2.00 18.38 2.88
N TYR A 31 0.83 18.89 2.50
CA TYR A 31 -0.21 18.11 1.80
C TYR A 31 -0.44 18.55 0.36
N GLY A 32 0.11 19.69 -0.08
CA GLY A 32 -0.03 20.25 -1.43
C GLY A 32 -1.10 21.33 -1.51
N ARG A 33 -2.30 21.04 -1.00
CA ARG A 33 -3.40 22.00 -0.81
C ARG A 33 -4.38 21.47 0.24
N GLU A 34 -5.30 22.33 0.65
CA GLU A 34 -6.49 21.92 1.40
C GLU A 34 -7.44 21.15 0.48
N LEU A 35 -8.06 20.10 1.01
CA LEU A 35 -8.98 19.22 0.27
C LEU A 35 -10.41 19.49 0.72
N ASP A 36 -11.34 19.39 -0.24
CA ASP A 36 -12.76 19.38 0.08
C ASP A 36 -13.13 18.10 0.82
N PHE A 37 -14.02 18.23 1.80
CA PHE A 37 -14.55 17.10 2.54
C PHE A 37 -15.66 16.42 1.75
N LEU A 38 -15.60 15.08 1.68
CA LEU A 38 -16.68 14.27 1.15
C LEU A 38 -17.65 13.93 2.29
N PHE A 39 -18.91 14.32 2.15
CA PHE A 39 -19.93 13.95 3.13
C PHE A 39 -20.22 12.45 3.05
N LEU A 40 -20.02 11.74 4.16
CA LEU A 40 -20.24 10.30 4.27
C LEU A 40 -21.45 10.01 5.19
N PRO A 41 -22.24 8.97 4.90
CA PRO A 41 -23.25 8.48 5.85
C PRO A 41 -22.61 8.15 7.19
N LYS A 42 -23.30 8.39 8.31
CA LYS A 42 -22.76 8.10 9.64
C LYS A 42 -22.54 6.60 9.85
N TRP A 43 -21.37 6.22 10.36
CA TRP A 43 -21.11 4.88 10.88
C TRP A 43 -21.94 4.64 12.15
N ASN A 44 -22.76 3.58 12.13
CA ASN A 44 -23.64 3.21 13.24
C ASN A 44 -23.22 1.89 13.91
N GLY A 45 -22.02 1.39 13.63
CA GLY A 45 -21.49 0.20 14.29
C GLY A 45 -20.96 0.50 15.69
N ASN A 46 -20.81 -0.55 16.49
CA ASN A 46 -20.33 -0.43 17.88
C ASN A 46 -18.81 -0.24 17.97
N GLN A 47 -18.09 -0.40 16.86
CA GLN A 47 -16.64 -0.21 16.79
C GLN A 47 -16.29 1.27 16.71
N ASP A 48 -15.25 1.69 17.43
CA ASP A 48 -14.60 2.99 17.25
C ASP A 48 -13.81 2.97 15.94
N LEU A 49 -14.47 3.35 14.85
CA LEU A 49 -13.93 3.36 13.49
C LEU A 49 -13.64 4.80 13.09
N ASP A 50 -12.38 5.09 12.75
CA ASP A 50 -12.00 6.38 12.17
C ASP A 50 -12.45 6.44 10.70
N VAL A 51 -13.42 7.30 10.39
CA VAL A 51 -13.99 7.42 9.06
C VAL A 51 -13.71 8.82 8.51
N GLN A 52 -12.98 8.87 7.40
CA GLN A 52 -12.62 10.13 6.75
C GLN A 52 -13.02 10.12 5.28
N GLY A 53 -13.50 11.27 4.79
CA GLY A 53 -13.98 11.46 3.43
C GLY A 53 -13.37 12.69 2.79
N TYR A 54 -12.73 12.53 1.63
CA TYR A 54 -12.14 13.65 0.87
C TYR A 54 -12.46 13.59 -0.62
N VAL A 55 -12.37 14.73 -1.28
CA VAL A 55 -12.42 14.83 -2.74
C VAL A 55 -11.04 15.27 -3.25
N MET A 56 -10.45 14.47 -4.14
CA MET A 56 -9.18 14.76 -4.79
C MET A 56 -9.39 14.88 -6.30
N GLY A 57 -9.77 16.09 -6.70
CA GLY A 57 -9.93 16.50 -8.10
C GLY A 57 -8.86 17.50 -8.54
N GLY A 58 -9.30 18.59 -9.18
CA GLY A 58 -8.41 19.59 -9.77
C GLY A 58 -8.03 19.28 -11.21
N SER A 59 -8.64 18.26 -11.80
CA SER A 59 -8.67 18.11 -13.24
C SER A 59 -9.37 19.33 -13.87
N VAL A 60 -8.77 19.88 -14.90
CA VAL A 60 -9.43 20.84 -15.79
C VAL A 60 -10.53 20.09 -16.54
N VAL A 61 -11.71 20.71 -16.69
CA VAL A 61 -12.80 20.14 -17.50
C VAL A 61 -12.30 19.95 -18.93
N GLU A 62 -12.31 18.71 -19.41
CA GLU A 62 -11.91 18.40 -20.79
C GLU A 62 -13.10 18.57 -21.73
N GLU A 63 -12.89 19.24 -22.87
CA GLU A 63 -13.93 19.41 -23.90
C GLU A 63 -14.30 18.08 -24.59
N LEU A 64 -13.34 17.17 -24.71
CA LEU A 64 -13.48 15.92 -25.48
C LEU A 64 -13.80 14.70 -24.62
N ARG A 65 -13.74 14.81 -23.29
CA ARG A 65 -13.91 13.67 -22.40
C ARG A 65 -14.69 14.05 -21.14
N PRO A 66 -15.68 13.26 -20.74
CA PRO A 66 -16.35 13.48 -19.48
C PRO A 66 -15.39 13.22 -18.30
N PRO A 67 -15.65 13.80 -17.12
CA PRO A 67 -14.97 13.44 -15.88
C PRO A 67 -15.05 11.92 -15.63
N ARG A 68 -13.95 11.32 -15.16
CA ARG A 68 -13.88 9.90 -14.82
C ARG A 68 -13.79 9.76 -13.30
N ILE A 69 -14.93 10.00 -12.66
CA ILE A 69 -15.03 10.00 -11.21
C ILE A 69 -15.09 8.58 -10.67
N VAL A 70 -14.24 8.29 -9.68
CA VAL A 70 -14.20 7.01 -8.96
C VAL A 70 -14.02 7.26 -7.46
N ARG A 71 -14.71 6.50 -6.62
CA ARG A 71 -14.49 6.50 -5.17
C ARG A 71 -13.65 5.30 -4.77
N VAL A 72 -12.53 5.56 -4.11
CA VAL A 72 -11.67 4.53 -3.53
C VAL A 72 -11.87 4.46 -2.02
N GLY A 73 -11.83 3.25 -1.47
CA GLY A 73 -11.92 2.97 -0.04
C GLY A 73 -10.66 2.25 0.45
N LEU A 74 -10.03 2.74 1.51
CA LEU A 74 -8.90 2.09 2.17
C LEU A 74 -9.29 1.68 3.58
N ILE A 75 -9.13 0.40 3.91
CA ILE A 75 -9.38 -0.11 5.26
C ILE A 75 -8.04 -0.44 5.94
N GLN A 76 -7.81 0.19 7.08
CA GLN A 76 -6.79 -0.21 8.05
C GLN A 76 -7.46 -0.82 9.28
N HIS A 77 -6.86 -1.85 9.86
CA HIS A 77 -7.38 -2.51 11.04
C HIS A 77 -6.33 -3.30 11.83
N SER A 78 -6.66 -3.54 13.08
CA SER A 78 -5.95 -4.43 14.01
C SER A 78 -6.43 -5.88 13.90
N ILE A 79 -5.75 -6.83 14.53
CA ILE A 79 -6.32 -8.17 14.77
C ILE A 79 -7.43 -8.12 15.82
N VAL A 80 -8.27 -9.16 15.89
CA VAL A 80 -9.44 -9.18 16.80
C VAL A 80 -9.20 -10.04 18.04
N LEU A 81 -8.69 -11.25 17.84
CA LEU A 81 -8.45 -12.22 18.91
C LEU A 81 -6.96 -12.33 19.21
N PRO A 82 -6.58 -12.76 20.43
CA PRO A 82 -5.19 -13.07 20.74
C PRO A 82 -4.60 -14.08 19.75
N THR A 83 -3.31 -13.95 19.48
CA THR A 83 -2.58 -14.82 18.53
C THR A 83 -2.47 -16.28 19.02
N THR A 84 -2.81 -16.53 20.28
CA THR A 84 -2.90 -17.86 20.92
C THR A 84 -4.21 -18.60 20.65
N GLU A 85 -5.25 -17.93 20.13
CA GLU A 85 -6.53 -18.59 19.79
C GLU A 85 -6.39 -19.50 18.57
N PRO A 86 -7.28 -20.50 18.37
CA PRO A 86 -7.28 -21.31 17.16
C PRO A 86 -7.35 -20.45 15.88
N LEU A 87 -6.50 -20.75 14.89
CA LEU A 87 -6.33 -19.91 13.70
C LEU A 87 -7.63 -19.64 12.94
N LYS A 88 -8.50 -20.66 12.85
CA LYS A 88 -9.84 -20.52 12.24
C LYS A 88 -10.70 -19.49 12.97
N LYS A 89 -10.65 -19.42 14.31
CA LYS A 89 -11.37 -18.39 15.08
C LYS A 89 -10.78 -17.01 14.83
N GLN A 90 -9.45 -16.89 14.80
CA GLN A 90 -8.77 -15.62 14.50
C GLN A 90 -9.21 -15.08 13.12
N ARG A 91 -9.13 -15.91 12.07
CA ARG A 91 -9.56 -15.56 10.71
C ARG A 91 -11.04 -15.20 10.66
N ASN A 92 -11.91 -16.01 11.25
CA ASN A 92 -13.36 -15.76 11.24
C ASN A 92 -13.72 -14.45 11.96
N ALA A 93 -13.02 -14.11 13.05
CA ALA A 93 -13.23 -12.85 13.75
C ALA A 93 -12.83 -11.64 12.88
N LEU A 94 -11.71 -11.76 12.14
CA LEU A 94 -11.30 -10.77 11.14
C LEU A 94 -12.33 -10.66 10.01
N HIS A 95 -12.77 -11.77 9.43
CA HIS A 95 -13.80 -11.81 8.40
C HIS A 95 -15.08 -11.08 8.83
N LEU A 96 -15.59 -11.37 10.03
CA LEU A 96 -16.80 -10.72 10.58
C LEU A 96 -16.61 -9.22 10.82
N LYS A 97 -15.40 -8.78 11.23
CA LYS A 97 -15.10 -7.37 11.41
C LYS A 97 -15.05 -6.65 10.06
N ILE A 98 -14.27 -7.18 9.13
CA ILE A 98 -14.04 -6.56 7.81
C ILE A 98 -15.31 -6.56 6.96
N GLN A 99 -16.14 -7.61 7.04
CA GLN A 99 -17.44 -7.61 6.37
C GLN A 99 -18.27 -6.35 6.73
N LYS A 100 -18.33 -5.96 8.01
CA LYS A 100 -19.06 -4.77 8.45
C LYS A 100 -18.49 -3.48 7.88
N TYR A 101 -17.16 -3.41 7.76
CA TYR A 101 -16.47 -2.24 7.19
C TYR A 101 -16.67 -2.16 5.69
N VAL A 102 -16.66 -3.29 4.98
CA VAL A 102 -16.98 -3.36 3.54
C VAL A 102 -18.44 -2.98 3.29
N ASP A 103 -19.38 -3.53 4.08
CA ASP A 103 -20.80 -3.20 3.99
C ASP A 103 -21.02 -1.69 4.16
N TYR A 104 -20.31 -1.05 5.10
CA TYR A 104 -20.38 0.40 5.29
C TYR A 104 -19.69 1.20 4.18
N ALA A 105 -18.52 0.77 3.72
CA ALA A 105 -17.84 1.40 2.59
C ALA A 105 -18.72 1.42 1.32
N ALA A 106 -19.53 0.38 1.11
CA ALA A 106 -20.53 0.36 0.04
C ALA A 106 -21.58 1.46 0.21
N THR A 107 -22.06 1.73 1.44
CA THR A 107 -22.98 2.86 1.71
C THR A 107 -22.35 4.23 1.46
N CYS A 108 -21.02 4.34 1.57
CA CYS A 108 -20.26 5.53 1.21
C CYS A 108 -20.08 5.73 -0.31
N GLY A 109 -20.56 4.78 -1.13
CA GLY A 109 -20.45 4.81 -2.58
C GLY A 109 -19.06 4.44 -3.11
N VAL A 110 -18.25 3.72 -2.32
CA VAL A 110 -16.94 3.21 -2.78
C VAL A 110 -17.13 2.33 -4.02
N ASN A 111 -16.26 2.48 -5.01
CA ASN A 111 -16.21 1.65 -6.22
C ASN A 111 -15.05 0.64 -6.18
N VAL A 112 -13.90 1.05 -5.64
CA VAL A 112 -12.70 0.19 -5.50
C VAL A 112 -12.25 0.22 -4.04
N LEU A 113 -12.22 -0.93 -3.40
CA LEU A 113 -11.84 -1.08 -2.00
C LEU A 113 -10.55 -1.90 -1.87
N CYS A 114 -9.62 -1.44 -1.04
CA CYS A 114 -8.39 -2.17 -0.77
C CYS A 114 -8.21 -2.40 0.73
N LEU A 115 -7.82 -3.64 1.07
CA LEU A 115 -7.45 -4.07 2.40
C LEU A 115 -5.93 -3.93 2.60
N GLN A 116 -5.47 -3.96 3.85
CA GLN A 116 -4.06 -3.97 4.22
C GLN A 116 -3.37 -5.31 3.90
N GLU A 117 -2.04 -5.36 4.05
CA GLU A 117 -1.26 -6.58 3.79
C GLU A 117 -1.60 -7.72 4.76
N ALA A 118 -1.74 -8.93 4.21
CA ALA A 118 -2.02 -10.17 4.94
C ALA A 118 -3.18 -9.98 5.95
N TRP A 119 -4.25 -9.34 5.51
CA TRP A 119 -5.28 -8.78 6.40
C TRP A 119 -5.99 -9.84 7.25
N ALA A 120 -6.10 -11.07 6.73
CA ALA A 120 -6.82 -12.18 7.37
C ALA A 120 -5.97 -12.97 8.40
N MET A 121 -4.80 -12.45 8.79
CA MET A 121 -3.92 -13.07 9.79
C MET A 121 -3.17 -12.02 10.65
N PRO A 122 -2.67 -12.41 11.84
CA PRO A 122 -1.58 -11.69 12.50
C PRO A 122 -0.33 -11.69 11.62
N PHE A 123 0.49 -10.65 11.72
CA PHE A 123 1.72 -10.51 10.97
C PHE A 123 2.86 -11.32 11.61
N ALA A 124 2.66 -12.64 11.71
CA ALA A 124 3.50 -13.58 12.44
C ALA A 124 4.91 -13.82 11.86
N PHE A 125 5.30 -13.08 10.81
CA PHE A 125 6.58 -13.32 10.15
C PHE A 125 7.79 -13.02 11.03
N CYS A 126 7.65 -12.24 12.12
CA CYS A 126 8.71 -12.05 13.11
C CYS A 126 9.18 -13.34 13.78
N THR A 127 8.25 -14.26 14.03
CA THR A 127 8.52 -15.45 14.85
C THR A 127 9.43 -16.43 14.11
N ARG A 128 9.44 -16.36 12.77
CA ARG A 128 10.10 -17.31 11.84
C ARG A 128 9.56 -18.75 11.97
N GLU A 129 8.50 -18.96 12.73
CA GLU A 129 7.89 -20.27 12.94
C GLU A 129 7.01 -20.66 11.75
N LYS A 130 7.12 -21.90 11.29
CA LYS A 130 6.23 -22.42 10.24
C LYS A 130 4.88 -22.86 10.78
N TYR A 131 4.89 -23.49 11.95
CA TYR A 131 3.69 -23.97 12.62
C TYR A 131 3.31 -23.03 13.77
N PRO A 132 2.03 -22.65 13.92
CA PRO A 132 0.91 -22.98 13.03
C PRO A 132 0.74 -21.97 11.87
N TRP A 133 1.57 -20.92 11.80
CA TRP A 133 1.32 -19.73 10.98
C TRP A 133 1.13 -19.99 9.48
N CYS A 134 1.81 -20.98 8.90
CA CYS A 134 1.64 -21.33 7.49
C CYS A 134 0.26 -21.95 7.17
N GLU A 135 -0.54 -22.35 8.16
CA GLU A 135 -1.92 -22.81 7.95
C GLU A 135 -2.89 -21.66 7.65
N PHE A 136 -2.50 -20.40 7.86
CA PHE A 136 -3.26 -19.25 7.33
C PHE A 136 -3.22 -19.19 5.80
N ALA A 137 -2.23 -19.83 5.16
CA ALA A 137 -2.08 -19.79 3.72
C ALA A 137 -3.25 -20.50 3.02
N GLU A 138 -3.83 -19.85 2.01
CA GLU A 138 -5.02 -20.34 1.31
C GLU A 138 -4.90 -20.17 -0.21
N ASP A 139 -5.78 -20.81 -0.97
CA ASP A 139 -5.80 -20.71 -2.43
C ASP A 139 -6.21 -19.30 -2.88
N ALA A 140 -5.54 -18.77 -3.91
CA ALA A 140 -5.77 -17.39 -4.38
C ALA A 140 -7.09 -17.19 -5.15
N GLU A 141 -7.81 -18.26 -5.50
CA GLU A 141 -9.10 -18.18 -6.20
C GLU A 141 -10.23 -18.78 -5.37
N ASN A 142 -9.95 -19.88 -4.66
CA ASN A 142 -10.94 -20.70 -3.95
C ASN A 142 -10.74 -20.68 -2.42
N GLY A 143 -9.80 -19.88 -1.92
CA GLY A 143 -9.58 -19.70 -0.48
C GLY A 143 -10.82 -19.09 0.19
N PRO A 144 -11.14 -19.46 1.44
CA PRO A 144 -12.33 -18.97 2.13
C PRO A 144 -12.38 -17.45 2.26
N THR A 145 -11.23 -16.77 2.38
CA THR A 145 -11.17 -15.31 2.37
C THR A 145 -11.53 -14.73 1.00
N VAL A 146 -11.03 -15.34 -0.08
CA VAL A 146 -11.31 -14.89 -1.46
C VAL A 146 -12.79 -15.08 -1.79
N ILE A 147 -13.36 -16.23 -1.42
CA ILE A 147 -14.80 -16.50 -1.59
C ILE A 147 -15.65 -15.45 -0.87
N LEU A 148 -15.35 -15.16 0.40
CA LEU A 148 -16.07 -14.13 1.15
C LEU A 148 -15.98 -12.76 0.47
N MET A 149 -14.78 -12.37 0.02
CA MET A 149 -14.60 -11.08 -0.67
C MET A 149 -15.30 -11.06 -2.03
N SER A 150 -15.34 -12.16 -2.78
CA SER A 150 -16.12 -12.31 -4.02
C SER A 150 -17.61 -12.12 -3.80
N GLU A 151 -18.17 -12.71 -2.75
CA GLU A 151 -19.57 -12.51 -2.39
C GLU A 151 -19.88 -11.05 -2.02
N LEU A 152 -18.98 -10.39 -1.30
CA LEU A 152 -19.15 -8.98 -0.93
C LEU A 152 -18.98 -8.04 -2.13
N ALA A 153 -18.02 -8.31 -3.01
CA ALA A 153 -17.81 -7.58 -4.25
C ALA A 153 -19.08 -7.61 -5.12
N GLN A 154 -19.61 -8.82 -5.35
CA GLN A 154 -20.84 -9.02 -6.11
C GLN A 154 -22.06 -8.35 -5.45
N ARG A 155 -22.22 -8.53 -4.13
CA ARG A 155 -23.36 -7.99 -3.38
C ARG A 155 -23.42 -6.47 -3.47
N HIS A 156 -22.28 -5.80 -3.39
CA HIS A 156 -22.18 -4.34 -3.31
C HIS A 156 -21.85 -3.69 -4.65
N GLY A 157 -21.49 -4.46 -5.67
CA GLY A 157 -21.08 -3.93 -6.97
C GLY A 157 -19.76 -3.15 -6.90
N ILE A 158 -18.80 -3.62 -6.11
CA ILE A 158 -17.51 -2.96 -5.89
C ILE A 158 -16.34 -3.89 -6.25
N VAL A 159 -15.24 -3.31 -6.75
CA VAL A 159 -13.97 -4.03 -6.93
C VAL A 159 -13.28 -4.14 -5.56
N ILE A 160 -12.76 -5.32 -5.24
CA ILE A 160 -12.03 -5.57 -3.98
C ILE A 160 -10.61 -6.08 -4.27
N ILE A 161 -9.63 -5.45 -3.61
CA ILE A 161 -8.24 -5.89 -3.57
C ILE A 161 -8.01 -6.59 -2.23
N CYS A 162 -7.63 -7.87 -2.29
CA CYS A 162 -7.56 -8.78 -1.15
C CYS A 162 -6.13 -9.35 -0.97
N PRO A 163 -5.27 -8.73 -0.15
CA PRO A 163 -3.94 -9.23 0.17
C PRO A 163 -3.96 -10.39 1.18
N ILE A 164 -3.46 -11.56 0.77
CA ILE A 164 -3.45 -12.81 1.54
C ILE A 164 -2.07 -13.47 1.53
N LEU A 165 -1.88 -14.46 2.42
CA LEU A 165 -0.86 -15.47 2.25
C LEU A 165 -1.42 -16.56 1.33
N GLU A 166 -0.89 -16.67 0.13
CA GLU A 166 -1.31 -17.67 -0.86
C GLU A 166 -0.56 -18.99 -0.63
N ARG A 167 -1.26 -20.11 -0.79
CA ARG A 167 -0.68 -21.44 -1.00
C ARG A 167 -0.95 -21.91 -2.42
N ASP A 168 0.10 -22.05 -3.21
CA ASP A 168 0.02 -22.47 -4.61
C ASP A 168 0.12 -24.00 -4.73
N SER A 169 -1.03 -24.66 -4.65
CA SER A 169 -1.12 -26.12 -4.72
C SER A 169 -0.66 -26.69 -6.07
N ALA A 170 -0.80 -25.92 -7.16
CA ALA A 170 -0.32 -26.30 -8.48
C ALA A 170 1.21 -26.31 -8.57
N ASN A 171 1.90 -25.54 -7.72
CA ASN A 171 3.35 -25.44 -7.67
C ASN A 171 3.90 -25.91 -6.32
N GLY A 172 3.52 -27.13 -5.91
CA GLY A 172 4.12 -27.83 -4.78
C GLY A 172 3.83 -27.19 -3.42
N ASP A 173 2.64 -26.61 -3.25
CA ASP A 173 2.20 -25.93 -2.03
C ASP A 173 3.09 -24.75 -1.59
N THR A 174 3.79 -24.14 -2.57
CA THR A 174 4.67 -22.99 -2.33
C THR A 174 3.86 -21.80 -1.80
N LEU A 175 4.39 -21.13 -0.78
CA LEU A 175 3.76 -19.96 -0.21
C LEU A 175 4.16 -18.68 -0.94
N TRP A 176 3.22 -17.75 -1.04
CA TRP A 176 3.41 -16.44 -1.65
C TRP A 176 2.69 -15.34 -0.88
N ASN A 177 3.24 -14.13 -0.88
CA ASN A 177 2.51 -12.94 -0.47
C ASN A 177 1.82 -12.35 -1.70
N THR A 178 0.49 -12.36 -1.70
CA THR A 178 -0.31 -12.20 -2.91
C THR A 178 -1.49 -11.27 -2.67
N SER A 179 -1.71 -10.33 -3.59
CA SER A 179 -2.96 -9.56 -3.66
C SER A 179 -3.83 -10.07 -4.78
N VAL A 180 -5.04 -10.53 -4.44
CA VAL A 180 -6.06 -10.98 -5.38
C VAL A 180 -6.94 -9.80 -5.76
N VAL A 181 -7.27 -9.66 -7.04
CA VAL A 181 -8.17 -8.62 -7.55
C VAL A 181 -9.49 -9.25 -7.94
N ILE A 182 -10.56 -8.76 -7.33
CA ILE A 182 -11.92 -9.27 -7.47
C ILE A 182 -12.75 -8.15 -8.10
N GLU A 183 -13.35 -8.43 -9.25
CA GLU A 183 -14.21 -7.49 -9.97
C GLU A 183 -15.58 -7.34 -9.30
N LYS A 184 -16.31 -6.28 -9.65
CA LYS A 184 -17.60 -5.94 -9.05
C LYS A 184 -18.71 -7.00 -9.18
N ASP A 185 -18.53 -7.98 -10.05
CA ASP A 185 -19.47 -9.09 -10.23
C ASP A 185 -19.10 -10.32 -9.38
N GLY A 186 -18.01 -10.23 -8.61
CA GLY A 186 -17.47 -11.29 -7.75
C GLY A 186 -16.39 -12.15 -8.42
N THR A 187 -16.10 -11.93 -9.70
CA THR A 187 -15.09 -12.73 -10.42
C THR A 187 -13.67 -12.36 -10.00
N VAL A 188 -12.81 -13.35 -9.79
CA VAL A 188 -11.37 -13.13 -9.61
C VAL A 188 -10.76 -12.86 -10.99
N ILE A 189 -10.30 -11.63 -11.23
CA ILE A 189 -9.72 -11.23 -12.52
C ILE A 189 -8.20 -11.39 -12.57
N GLY A 190 -7.58 -11.70 -11.42
CA GLY A 190 -6.18 -12.11 -11.35
C GLY A 190 -5.54 -11.84 -10.00
N LYS A 191 -4.21 -11.98 -9.94
CA LYS A 191 -3.42 -11.82 -8.72
C LYS A 191 -2.07 -11.18 -9.00
N GLN A 192 -1.52 -10.50 -8.00
CA GLN A 192 -0.17 -9.94 -8.00
C GLN A 192 0.62 -10.47 -6.80
N ARG A 193 1.77 -11.09 -7.04
CA ARG A 193 2.71 -11.54 -6.00
C ARG A 193 3.72 -10.46 -5.66
N LYS A 194 4.18 -10.45 -4.41
CA LYS A 194 5.11 -9.42 -3.88
C LYS A 194 6.48 -9.51 -4.57
N ASN A 195 6.81 -8.51 -5.39
CA ASN A 195 8.08 -8.49 -6.15
C ASN A 195 9.33 -8.37 -5.27
N HIS A 196 9.25 -7.62 -4.17
CA HIS A 196 10.39 -7.32 -3.31
C HIS A 196 10.14 -7.84 -1.89
N ILE A 197 10.94 -8.81 -1.46
CA ILE A 197 10.77 -9.48 -0.17
C ILE A 197 11.77 -8.92 0.86
N PRO A 198 11.30 -8.38 2.00
CA PRO A 198 12.18 -7.90 3.03
C PRO A 198 12.89 -9.04 3.77
N ARG A 199 14.05 -8.69 4.30
CA ARG A 199 14.91 -9.54 5.13
C ARG A 199 15.42 -8.80 6.37
N VAL A 200 14.75 -7.71 6.76
CA VAL A 200 15.25 -6.69 7.69
C VAL A 200 14.51 -6.77 9.02
N GLY A 201 15.25 -6.94 10.11
CA GLY A 201 14.71 -6.95 11.47
C GLY A 201 13.64 -8.03 11.68
N ASP A 202 12.47 -7.62 12.16
CA ASP A 202 11.31 -8.51 12.38
C ASP A 202 10.57 -8.88 11.09
N PHE A 203 10.86 -8.20 9.98
CA PHE A 203 10.27 -8.50 8.66
C PHE A 203 11.03 -9.66 7.98
N ASN A 204 11.05 -10.83 8.63
CA ASN A 204 11.72 -12.05 8.17
C ASN A 204 10.94 -12.81 7.10
N GLU A 205 10.28 -12.07 6.21
CA GLU A 205 9.34 -12.59 5.22
C GLU A 205 9.98 -13.57 4.23
N SER A 206 11.25 -13.37 3.88
CA SER A 206 11.99 -14.31 3.01
C SER A 206 12.13 -15.73 3.57
N THR A 207 11.87 -15.92 4.87
CA THR A 207 11.76 -17.25 5.46
C THR A 207 10.53 -17.98 4.95
N TYR A 208 9.48 -17.26 4.57
CA TYR A 208 8.15 -17.77 4.24
C TYR A 208 7.89 -17.91 2.75
N TYR A 209 8.32 -16.95 1.94
CA TYR A 209 8.05 -16.91 0.50
C TYR A 209 9.18 -16.22 -0.29
N MET A 210 9.20 -16.49 -1.59
CA MET A 210 10.20 -15.97 -2.54
C MET A 210 9.69 -14.73 -3.28
N GLU A 211 10.60 -14.03 -3.97
CA GLU A 211 10.29 -12.91 -4.86
C GLU A 211 9.24 -13.29 -5.92
N GLY A 212 8.23 -12.45 -6.08
CA GLY A 212 7.09 -12.69 -6.97
C GLY A 212 7.48 -12.89 -8.44
N ASN A 213 6.75 -13.77 -9.11
CA ASN A 213 6.96 -14.13 -10.51
C ASN A 213 5.84 -13.64 -11.45
N THR A 214 4.95 -12.77 -10.98
CA THR A 214 3.81 -12.23 -11.74
C THR A 214 4.14 -10.93 -12.47
N GLY A 215 5.34 -10.37 -12.28
CA GLY A 215 5.76 -9.13 -12.91
C GLY A 215 5.06 -7.90 -12.31
N HIS A 216 4.53 -7.02 -13.18
CA HIS A 216 3.89 -5.76 -12.76
C HIS A 216 2.51 -5.60 -13.42
N PRO A 217 1.57 -6.55 -13.20
CA PRO A 217 0.27 -6.54 -13.84
C PRO A 217 -0.51 -5.27 -13.48
N VAL A 218 -1.24 -4.77 -14.47
CA VAL A 218 -2.25 -3.72 -14.32
C VAL A 218 -3.58 -4.35 -14.68
N PHE A 219 -4.54 -4.24 -13.79
CA PHE A 219 -5.86 -4.82 -13.92
C PHE A 219 -6.81 -3.76 -14.47
N GLU A 220 -7.38 -4.01 -15.64
CA GLU A 220 -8.45 -3.19 -16.18
C GLU A 220 -9.77 -3.60 -15.53
N THR A 221 -10.32 -2.69 -14.72
CA THR A 221 -11.56 -2.93 -13.97
C THR A 221 -12.69 -2.07 -14.50
N SER A 222 -13.91 -2.31 -14.00
CA SER A 222 -15.07 -1.43 -14.24
C SER A 222 -14.83 0.05 -13.86
N PHE A 223 -13.83 0.33 -13.02
CA PHE A 223 -13.63 1.64 -12.39
C PHE A 223 -12.24 2.24 -12.64
N GLY A 224 -11.48 1.71 -13.61
CA GLY A 224 -10.17 2.21 -14.01
C GLY A 224 -9.08 1.14 -13.99
N ARG A 225 -7.87 1.53 -14.39
CA ARG A 225 -6.69 0.65 -14.41
C ARG A 225 -5.97 0.71 -13.07
N ILE A 226 -6.02 -0.39 -12.32
CA ILE A 226 -5.43 -0.47 -10.98
C ILE A 226 -4.20 -1.38 -10.97
N ALA A 227 -3.28 -1.12 -10.05
CA ALA A 227 -2.15 -2.00 -9.77
C ALA A 227 -1.89 -2.09 -8.27
N ILE A 228 -1.09 -3.08 -7.86
CA ILE A 228 -0.81 -3.33 -6.45
C ILE A 228 0.70 -3.46 -6.23
N ASN A 229 1.28 -2.48 -5.55
CA ASN A 229 2.65 -2.54 -5.05
C ASN A 229 2.65 -3.03 -3.61
N ILE A 230 2.96 -4.29 -3.37
CA ILE A 230 2.81 -4.88 -2.02
C ILE A 230 3.97 -4.48 -1.09
N CYS A 231 3.64 -3.82 0.01
CA CYS A 231 4.49 -3.49 1.16
C CYS A 231 5.90 -3.01 0.82
N TYR A 232 6.92 -3.88 0.94
CA TYR A 232 8.34 -3.54 0.81
C TYR A 232 8.72 -3.10 -0.62
N GLY A 233 7.89 -3.41 -1.61
CA GLY A 233 7.98 -2.79 -2.93
C GLY A 233 7.81 -1.27 -2.91
N ARG A 234 7.33 -0.66 -1.81
CA ARG A 234 7.28 0.80 -1.62
C ARG A 234 8.64 1.47 -1.69
N HIS A 235 9.70 0.78 -1.26
CA HIS A 235 11.07 1.30 -1.21
C HIS A 235 11.78 1.27 -2.58
N HIS A 236 11.12 0.76 -3.62
CA HIS A 236 11.73 0.50 -4.93
C HIS A 236 11.07 1.39 -5.98
N PRO A 237 11.64 2.57 -6.30
CA PRO A 237 11.10 3.47 -7.32
C PRO A 237 10.86 2.79 -8.68
N GLN A 238 11.72 1.84 -9.06
CA GLN A 238 11.57 1.04 -10.28
C GLN A 238 10.32 0.14 -10.26
N ASN A 239 9.91 -0.37 -9.11
CA ASN A 239 8.71 -1.20 -8.98
C ASN A 239 7.45 -0.36 -9.25
N TRP A 240 7.39 0.83 -8.64
CA TRP A 240 6.36 1.83 -8.92
C TRP A 240 6.34 2.24 -10.40
N MET A 241 7.52 2.51 -10.95
CA MET A 241 7.68 2.92 -12.34
C MET A 241 7.14 1.89 -13.32
N MET A 242 7.39 0.60 -13.09
CA MET A 242 6.91 -0.45 -13.97
C MET A 242 5.37 -0.53 -14.02
N PHE A 243 4.67 -0.35 -12.90
CA PHE A 243 3.20 -0.21 -12.93
C PHE A 243 2.75 1.02 -13.71
N GLY A 244 3.47 2.13 -13.56
CA GLY A 244 3.24 3.35 -14.33
C GLY A 244 3.44 3.14 -15.84
N LEU A 245 4.49 2.42 -16.24
CA LEU A 245 4.78 2.05 -17.64
C LEU A 245 3.70 1.14 -18.21
N ASN A 246 3.17 0.22 -17.40
CA ASN A 246 2.07 -0.67 -17.79
C ASN A 246 0.69 0.01 -17.77
N GLY A 247 0.63 1.32 -17.49
CA GLY A 247 -0.57 2.13 -17.70
C GLY A 247 -1.49 2.29 -16.49
N ALA A 248 -1.02 1.97 -15.28
CA ALA A 248 -1.79 2.17 -14.05
C ALA A 248 -2.29 3.62 -13.88
N GLU A 249 -3.50 3.77 -13.37
CA GLU A 249 -4.14 5.04 -12.99
C GLU A 249 -4.21 5.18 -11.45
N ILE A 250 -4.35 4.06 -10.74
CA ILE A 250 -4.28 3.99 -9.28
C ILE A 250 -3.35 2.82 -8.89
N VAL A 251 -2.38 3.08 -8.03
CA VAL A 251 -1.52 2.03 -7.46
C VAL A 251 -1.74 1.93 -5.96
N PHE A 252 -2.27 0.79 -5.52
CA PHE A 252 -2.49 0.48 -4.12
C PHE A 252 -1.22 -0.09 -3.49
N ASN A 253 -0.94 0.29 -2.25
CA ASN A 253 0.20 -0.18 -1.48
C ASN A 253 -0.23 -0.71 -0.11
N PRO A 254 -0.80 -1.94 -0.09
CA PRO A 254 -1.10 -2.63 1.15
C PRO A 254 0.20 -2.98 1.87
N SER A 255 0.32 -2.56 3.12
CA SER A 255 1.53 -2.70 3.93
C SER A 255 1.22 -3.15 5.36
N ALA A 256 2.23 -3.75 5.99
CA ALA A 256 2.34 -3.84 7.43
C ALA A 256 3.75 -3.41 7.83
N THR A 257 3.89 -2.30 8.54
CA THR A 257 5.18 -1.76 8.98
C THR A 257 5.08 -0.99 10.30
N THR A 258 6.16 -0.97 11.09
CA THR A 258 6.18 -0.47 12.47
C THR A 258 6.93 0.85 12.63
N SER A 259 6.67 1.56 13.72
CA SER A 259 7.04 2.98 13.88
C SER A 259 8.54 3.26 14.00
N HIS A 260 9.37 2.29 14.41
CA HIS A 260 10.73 2.57 14.85
C HIS A 260 11.64 3.19 13.78
N THR A 261 11.70 2.60 12.58
CA THR A 261 12.55 3.09 11.49
C THR A 261 11.76 3.41 10.22
N SER A 262 10.56 2.88 10.07
CA SER A 262 9.79 3.01 8.84
C SER A 262 8.91 4.25 8.77
N GLU A 263 8.43 4.77 9.91
CA GLU A 263 7.41 5.83 9.90
C GLU A 263 7.86 7.12 9.21
N PRO A 264 9.12 7.60 9.35
CA PRO A 264 9.59 8.78 8.61
C PRO A 264 9.56 8.63 7.08
N LEU A 265 9.62 7.40 6.55
CA LEU A 265 9.59 7.14 5.11
C LEU A 265 8.16 7.13 4.56
N TRP A 266 7.18 6.87 5.43
CA TRP A 266 5.79 6.60 5.05
C TRP A 266 5.16 7.73 4.26
N SER A 267 5.40 8.98 4.64
CA SER A 267 4.84 10.17 3.98
C SER A 267 5.57 10.57 2.69
N ILE A 268 6.68 9.90 2.38
CA ILE A 268 7.59 10.24 1.28
C ILE A 268 7.40 9.30 0.10
N GLU A 269 7.47 8.00 0.31
CA GLU A 269 7.71 7.02 -0.77
C GLU A 269 6.52 6.87 -1.73
N ALA A 270 5.33 6.57 -1.19
CA ALA A 270 4.12 6.47 -2.01
C ALA A 270 3.76 7.84 -2.63
N ARG A 271 3.97 8.93 -1.87
CA ARG A 271 3.76 10.29 -2.39
C ARG A 271 4.67 10.59 -3.58
N ASN A 272 5.95 10.26 -3.48
CA ASN A 272 6.92 10.43 -4.56
C ASN A 272 6.54 9.57 -5.78
N ALA A 273 6.08 8.33 -5.54
CA ALA A 273 5.64 7.44 -6.61
C ALA A 273 4.44 8.01 -7.40
N ALA A 274 3.46 8.64 -6.74
CA ALA A 274 2.35 9.32 -7.40
C ALA A 274 2.84 10.44 -8.33
N ILE A 275 3.74 11.28 -7.82
CA ILE A 275 4.32 12.42 -8.55
C ILE A 275 5.13 11.94 -9.76
N ALA A 276 6.11 11.06 -9.53
CA ALA A 276 7.05 10.61 -10.56
C ALA A 276 6.38 9.87 -11.72
N ASN A 277 5.26 9.20 -11.46
CA ASN A 277 4.57 8.37 -12.45
C ASN A 277 3.26 8.98 -12.97
N SER A 278 2.81 10.08 -12.37
CA SER A 278 1.57 10.80 -12.69
C SER A 278 0.33 9.88 -12.63
N TYR A 279 0.18 9.17 -11.52
CA TYR A 279 -0.99 8.36 -11.18
C TYR A 279 -1.36 8.59 -9.70
N TYR A 280 -2.50 8.07 -9.25
CA TYR A 280 -2.84 8.06 -7.83
C TYR A 280 -2.12 6.94 -7.07
N THR A 281 -1.73 7.19 -5.82
CA THR A 281 -1.28 6.12 -4.91
C THR A 281 -2.15 6.03 -3.68
N CYS A 282 -2.38 4.81 -3.20
CA CYS A 282 -3.15 4.54 -2.01
C CYS A 282 -2.32 3.72 -1.01
N ALA A 283 -1.74 4.38 -0.01
CA ALA A 283 -0.89 3.72 1.00
C ALA A 283 -1.75 3.28 2.19
N ILE A 284 -1.65 2.00 2.56
CA ILE A 284 -2.47 1.39 3.62
C ILE A 284 -1.54 0.67 4.58
N ASN A 285 -1.59 0.99 5.86
CA ASN A 285 -0.84 0.27 6.89
C ASN A 285 -1.78 -0.34 7.91
N ARG A 286 -1.34 -1.47 8.48
CA ARG A 286 -1.92 -2.06 9.68
C ARG A 286 -1.90 -1.10 10.88
N VAL A 287 -2.75 -1.35 11.87
CA VAL A 287 -2.75 -0.64 13.17
C VAL A 287 -2.64 -1.58 14.35
N GLY A 288 -2.13 -1.05 15.46
CA GLY A 288 -2.08 -1.75 16.75
C GLY A 288 -0.78 -2.53 16.97
N THR A 289 -0.71 -3.24 18.09
CA THR A 289 0.44 -4.06 18.47
C THR A 289 0.00 -5.51 18.62
N GLU A 290 0.77 -6.42 18.05
CA GLU A 290 0.50 -7.86 18.09
C GLU A 290 1.54 -8.55 18.96
N GLN A 291 1.09 -9.42 19.87
CA GLN A 291 1.95 -10.23 20.73
C GLN A 291 1.87 -11.70 20.33
N PHE A 292 2.97 -12.44 20.40
CA PHE A 292 3.06 -13.84 19.98
C PHE A 292 3.36 -14.78 21.16
N PRO A 293 3.00 -16.08 21.04
CA PRO A 293 3.11 -17.03 22.17
C PRO A 293 4.54 -17.26 22.66
N ASN A 294 5.49 -17.31 21.73
CA ASN A 294 6.90 -17.57 22.01
C ASN A 294 7.73 -16.30 21.82
N GLU A 295 8.81 -16.18 22.59
CA GLU A 295 9.76 -15.08 22.44
C GLU A 295 10.52 -15.19 21.10
N PHE A 296 10.80 -14.05 20.48
CA PHE A 296 11.67 -13.93 19.31
C PHE A 296 12.61 -12.73 19.46
N THR A 297 13.60 -12.62 18.58
CA THR A 297 14.59 -11.53 18.58
C THR A 297 14.57 -10.77 17.27
N SER A 298 14.71 -9.45 17.33
CA SER A 298 14.67 -8.55 16.16
C SER A 298 15.99 -8.43 15.40
N GLY A 299 17.06 -9.09 15.84
CA GLY A 299 18.38 -9.06 15.17
C GLY A 299 19.19 -7.77 15.41
N ASP A 300 18.82 -6.99 16.42
CA ASP A 300 19.45 -5.72 16.82
C ASP A 300 20.28 -5.81 18.11
N GLY A 301 20.34 -7.01 18.71
CA GLY A 301 21.04 -7.26 19.97
C GLY A 301 20.21 -6.96 21.23
N ALA A 302 18.94 -6.55 21.08
CA ALA A 302 18.01 -6.43 22.21
C ALA A 302 17.59 -7.81 22.75
N PRO A 303 17.09 -7.89 24.00
CA PRO A 303 16.55 -9.13 24.56
C PRO A 303 15.39 -9.69 23.72
N ALA A 304 15.17 -10.99 23.84
CA ALA A 304 14.00 -11.62 23.26
C ALA A 304 12.71 -11.05 23.87
N HIS A 305 11.66 -10.98 23.07
CA HIS A 305 10.39 -10.36 23.45
C HIS A 305 9.21 -11.02 22.70
N HIS A 306 7.99 -10.64 23.08
CA HIS A 306 6.77 -11.21 22.51
C HIS A 306 6.06 -10.27 21.54
N ASP A 307 6.36 -8.97 21.54
CA ASP A 307 5.62 -7.96 20.78
C ASP A 307 6.30 -7.60 19.46
N PHE A 308 5.55 -7.55 18.36
CA PHE A 308 6.10 -7.19 17.04
C PHE A 308 6.52 -5.71 16.94
N GLY A 309 6.08 -4.88 17.88
CA GLY A 309 6.06 -3.43 17.76
C GLY A 309 4.71 -2.90 17.26
N HIS A 310 4.61 -1.57 17.22
CA HIS A 310 3.37 -0.87 16.91
C HIS A 310 3.26 -0.58 15.41
N PHE A 311 2.25 -1.15 14.77
CA PHE A 311 1.81 -0.75 13.43
C PHE A 311 1.06 0.59 13.53
N TYR A 312 1.52 1.59 12.78
CA TYR A 312 1.16 2.99 13.00
C TYR A 312 0.07 3.52 12.05
N GLY A 313 -0.65 2.66 11.31
CA GLY A 313 -1.75 3.09 10.44
C GLY A 313 -1.35 4.22 9.49
N SER A 314 -1.96 5.40 9.67
CA SER A 314 -1.64 6.58 8.85
C SER A 314 -1.91 6.36 7.37
N SER A 315 -2.90 5.54 7.03
CA SER A 315 -3.26 5.27 5.63
C SER A 315 -3.69 6.57 4.94
N TYR A 316 -3.27 6.78 3.70
CA TYR A 316 -3.50 8.03 2.96
C TYR A 316 -3.50 7.81 1.44
N ILE A 317 -4.00 8.81 0.71
CA ILE A 317 -4.04 8.82 -0.76
C ILE A 317 -3.24 10.02 -1.27
N THR A 318 -2.49 9.84 -2.36
CA THR A 318 -1.79 10.92 -3.08
C THR A 318 -2.27 10.99 -4.53
N ALA A 319 -2.50 12.19 -5.02
CA ALA A 319 -2.83 12.50 -6.41
C ALA A 319 -1.59 12.70 -7.28
N PRO A 320 -1.74 12.57 -8.61
CA PRO A 320 -0.68 12.84 -9.59
C PRO A 320 -0.04 14.24 -9.51
N ASP A 321 -0.76 15.22 -8.96
CA ASP A 321 -0.30 16.61 -8.81
C ASP A 321 0.55 16.85 -7.54
N GLY A 322 0.75 15.79 -6.73
CA GLY A 322 1.48 15.85 -5.47
C GLY A 322 0.63 16.21 -4.25
N THR A 323 -0.66 16.51 -4.45
CA THR A 323 -1.63 16.70 -3.36
C THR A 323 -1.89 15.36 -2.67
N ARG A 324 -2.07 15.35 -1.35
CA ARG A 324 -2.42 14.13 -0.60
C ARG A 324 -3.43 14.37 0.50
N THR A 325 -4.16 13.32 0.89
CA THR A 325 -5.02 13.37 2.08
C THR A 325 -4.17 13.44 3.35
N PRO A 326 -4.79 13.93 4.45
CA PRO A 326 -4.40 13.55 5.80
C PRO A 326 -4.26 12.04 5.96
N GLY A 327 -3.45 11.62 6.94
CA GLY A 327 -3.40 10.22 7.36
C GLY A 327 -4.59 9.85 8.24
N LEU A 328 -5.09 8.62 8.13
CA LEU A 328 -5.97 8.06 9.17
C LEU A 328 -5.22 7.93 10.51
N SER A 329 -5.98 7.63 11.58
CA SER A 329 -5.45 7.36 12.91
C SER A 329 -4.22 6.43 12.91
N ARG A 330 -3.33 6.67 13.87
CA ARG A 330 -2.15 5.82 14.08
C ARG A 330 -2.43 4.55 14.87
N SER A 331 -3.59 4.48 15.52
CA SER A 331 -3.91 3.40 16.47
C SER A 331 -5.31 2.81 16.30
N LYS A 332 -6.22 3.50 15.60
CA LYS A 332 -7.60 3.03 15.38
C LYS A 332 -7.77 2.31 14.05
N ASP A 333 -8.66 1.32 14.04
CA ASP A 333 -9.26 0.82 12.80
C ASP A 333 -9.91 2.00 12.06
N GLY A 334 -9.87 2.00 10.73
CA GLY A 334 -10.38 3.12 9.96
C GLY A 334 -10.72 2.82 8.51
N LEU A 335 -11.58 3.68 7.95
CA LEU A 335 -11.98 3.72 6.55
C LEU A 335 -11.72 5.11 5.99
N LEU A 336 -10.84 5.19 4.99
CA LEU A 336 -10.62 6.40 4.20
C LEU A 336 -11.35 6.27 2.87
N VAL A 337 -12.30 7.16 2.61
CA VAL A 337 -13.01 7.25 1.33
C VAL A 337 -12.53 8.48 0.59
N CYS A 338 -12.13 8.32 -0.68
CA CYS A 338 -11.76 9.46 -1.50
C CYS A 338 -12.36 9.39 -2.90
N GLU A 339 -12.99 10.48 -3.33
CA GLU A 339 -13.48 10.68 -4.69
C GLU A 339 -12.35 11.26 -5.56
N LEU A 340 -12.00 10.57 -6.64
CA LEU A 340 -10.90 10.89 -7.54
C LEU A 340 -11.43 11.15 -8.95
N ASP A 341 -10.84 12.09 -9.70
CA ASP A 341 -11.01 12.16 -11.16
C ASP A 341 -9.78 11.58 -11.88
N LEU A 342 -9.96 10.42 -12.51
CA LEU A 342 -8.88 9.73 -13.23
C LEU A 342 -8.34 10.51 -14.42
N ASN A 343 -9.05 11.52 -14.93
CA ASN A 343 -8.53 12.39 -15.98
C ASN A 343 -7.30 13.20 -15.52
N LEU A 344 -7.16 13.48 -14.22
CA LEU A 344 -6.00 14.18 -13.67
C LEU A 344 -4.67 13.46 -14.01
N CYS A 345 -4.67 12.13 -14.09
CA CYS A 345 -3.49 11.36 -14.47
C CYS A 345 -2.94 11.77 -15.84
N ARG A 346 -3.80 11.96 -16.84
CA ARG A 346 -3.38 12.41 -18.18
C ARG A 346 -2.94 13.87 -18.14
N GLN A 347 -3.73 14.73 -17.49
CA GLN A 347 -3.44 16.16 -17.45
C GLN A 347 -2.09 16.46 -16.80
N MET A 348 -1.72 15.75 -15.72
CA MET A 348 -0.40 15.90 -15.11
C MET A 348 0.73 15.34 -15.98
N LYS A 349 0.49 14.27 -16.75
CA LYS A 349 1.46 13.75 -17.73
C LYS A 349 1.75 14.78 -18.81
N ASP A 350 0.72 15.44 -19.32
CA ASP A 350 0.85 16.44 -20.37
C ASP A 350 1.48 17.73 -19.84
N PHE A 351 1.09 18.18 -18.65
CA PHE A 351 1.60 19.41 -18.03
C PHE A 351 3.08 19.31 -17.63
N TRP A 352 3.47 18.27 -16.88
CA TRP A 352 4.85 18.12 -16.41
C TRP A 352 5.75 17.38 -17.39
N CYS A 353 5.18 16.65 -18.35
CA CYS A 353 5.94 15.89 -19.34
C CYS A 353 6.95 14.89 -18.74
N LEU A 354 6.76 14.43 -17.49
CA LEU A 354 7.67 13.49 -16.83
C LEU A 354 7.78 12.19 -17.62
N ARG A 355 6.65 11.70 -18.16
CA ARG A 355 6.59 10.49 -19.00
C ARG A 355 7.26 10.67 -20.35
N MET A 356 7.14 11.86 -20.94
CA MET A 356 7.79 12.21 -22.22
C MET A 356 9.31 12.26 -22.08
N THR A 357 9.82 12.63 -20.91
CA THR A 357 11.25 12.87 -20.66
C THR A 357 11.96 11.72 -19.94
N GLN A 358 11.33 10.55 -19.82
CA GLN A 358 11.88 9.42 -19.03
C GLN A 358 13.14 8.78 -19.62
N ARG A 359 13.41 8.91 -20.93
CA ARG A 359 14.58 8.33 -21.61
C ARG A 359 14.78 6.83 -21.30
N LEU A 360 13.71 6.05 -21.41
CA LEU A 360 13.68 4.64 -21.00
C LEU A 360 14.72 3.78 -21.74
N ASP A 361 15.01 4.09 -23.00
CA ASP A 361 16.04 3.43 -23.81
C ASP A 361 17.46 3.62 -23.24
N LEU A 362 17.74 4.77 -22.63
CA LEU A 362 18.99 5.03 -21.95
C LEU A 362 19.08 4.16 -20.70
N TYR A 363 18.09 4.26 -19.80
CA TYR A 363 18.09 3.53 -18.53
C TYR A 363 18.09 2.01 -18.76
N ALA A 364 17.34 1.51 -19.73
CA ALA A 364 17.31 0.08 -20.06
C ALA A 364 18.70 -0.43 -20.50
N ARG A 365 19.42 0.34 -21.33
CA ARG A 365 20.79 -0.02 -21.73
C ARG A 365 21.74 0.01 -20.54
N GLU A 366 21.73 1.08 -19.75
CA GLU A 366 22.63 1.23 -18.60
C GLU A 366 22.39 0.16 -17.52
N LEU A 367 21.13 -0.18 -17.24
CA LEU A 367 20.78 -1.26 -16.32
C LEU A 367 21.23 -2.63 -16.85
N ASN A 368 21.03 -2.92 -18.14
CA ASN A 368 21.52 -4.16 -18.74
C ASN A 368 23.06 -4.25 -18.68
N GLU A 369 23.75 -3.15 -19.01
CA GLU A 369 25.21 -3.09 -18.93
C GLU A 369 25.70 -3.31 -17.49
N TYR A 370 25.00 -2.73 -16.49
CA TYR A 370 25.32 -2.92 -15.08
C TYR A 370 25.16 -4.38 -14.64
N VAL A 371 24.02 -5.01 -14.97
CA VAL A 371 23.70 -6.40 -14.60
C VAL A 371 24.65 -7.39 -15.27
N GLN A 372 24.99 -7.19 -16.55
CA GLN A 372 25.85 -8.11 -17.29
C GLN A 372 27.33 -8.05 -16.88
N ASN A 373 27.83 -6.86 -16.51
CA ASN A 373 29.27 -6.65 -16.38
C ASN A 373 29.79 -6.54 -14.93
N ASN A 374 28.94 -6.65 -13.90
CA ASN A 374 29.35 -6.49 -12.48
C ASN A 374 30.23 -5.25 -12.24
N LEU A 375 30.03 -4.19 -13.02
CA LEU A 375 31.01 -3.11 -13.13
C LEU A 375 31.15 -2.34 -11.82
N ILE A 376 32.40 -2.21 -11.37
CA ILE A 376 32.86 -1.18 -10.44
C ILE A 376 32.21 0.15 -10.86
N PRO A 377 31.53 0.89 -9.94
CA PRO A 377 30.80 2.11 -10.24
C PRO A 377 31.63 3.01 -11.15
N GLN A 378 31.02 3.54 -12.23
CA GLN A 378 31.69 4.28 -13.31
C GLN A 378 32.96 5.02 -12.87
N GLN A 379 34.12 4.35 -12.87
CA GLN A 379 35.42 5.00 -12.89
C GLN A 379 35.70 5.46 -14.32
N LYS A 380 34.74 6.14 -14.95
CA LYS A 380 34.88 6.68 -16.32
C LYS A 380 35.67 7.99 -16.37
N HIS A 381 36.39 8.35 -15.29
CA HIS A 381 37.20 9.57 -15.26
C HIS A 381 38.71 9.44 -15.00
N MET A 382 39.29 8.25 -14.78
CA MET A 382 40.76 8.16 -14.68
C MET A 382 41.46 7.58 -15.92
N LYS A 383 40.81 6.72 -16.71
CA LYS A 383 41.47 6.10 -17.88
C LYS A 383 41.48 6.96 -19.16
N GLN A 384 40.70 8.04 -19.21
CA GLN A 384 40.75 8.99 -20.32
C GLN A 384 41.87 10.02 -20.11
N GLN A 385 42.12 10.46 -18.88
CA GLN A 385 43.21 11.40 -18.56
C GLN A 385 44.61 10.76 -18.65
N GLU A 386 44.77 9.47 -18.36
CA GLU A 386 46.06 8.77 -18.55
C GLU A 386 46.44 8.49 -20.01
N LYS A 387 45.44 8.48 -20.93
CA LYS A 387 45.71 8.33 -22.37
C LYS A 387 46.10 9.66 -23.02
N ASP A 388 45.63 10.78 -22.49
CA ASP A 388 45.97 12.12 -22.97
C ASP A 388 47.28 12.64 -22.37
N SER A 389 47.66 12.20 -21.16
CA SER A 389 48.97 12.54 -20.55
C SER A 389 50.16 11.70 -21.06
N LYS A 390 49.91 10.58 -21.75
CA LYS A 390 50.95 9.79 -22.44
C LYS A 390 51.15 10.20 -23.92
N LYS A 391 50.46 11.26 -24.36
CA LYS A 391 50.59 11.85 -25.71
C LYS A 391 51.14 13.29 -25.69
N GLN A 392 51.66 13.77 -24.55
CA GLN A 392 52.46 15.00 -24.46
C GLN A 392 53.93 14.67 -24.21
#